data_AF-A0A2M7Z9F0-F1
#
_entry.id   AF-A0A2M7Z9F0-F1
#
_cell.length_a   1.000
_cell.length_b   1.000
_cell.length_c   1.000
_cell.angle_alpha   90.00
_cell.angle_beta   90.00
_cell.angle_gamma   90.00
#
_symmetry.space_group_name_H-M   'P 1'
#
loop_
_entity.id
_entity.type
_entity.pdbx_description
1 polymer ?
#
loop_
_entity_poly.entity_id
_entity_poly.type
_entity_poly.pdbx_seq_one_letter_code
_entity_poly.pdbx_strand_id
1 'polypeptide(L)' 'GIPLNSEARTSLIGNRLKGKLLLQVQDKGRIWYVDFNGKRWEVTWANLMNLFQKLALGITNADLNKISVGSLE' A
#
# COMPACT_ATOMS: atom_id res chain seq x y z
N GLY A 1 -28.48 22.62 -7.97
CA GLY A 1 -28.49 21.29 -8.58
C GLY A 1 -27.59 20.38 -7.77
N ILE A 2 -28.08 19.21 -7.38
CA ILE A 2 -27.28 18.19 -6.68
C ILE A 2 -26.45 17.47 -7.75
N PRO A 3 -25.11 17.41 -7.67
CA PRO A 3 -24.36 16.60 -8.62
C PRO A 3 -24.57 15.12 -8.29
N LEU A 4 -25.16 14.42 -9.25
CA LEU A 4 -25.19 12.97 -9.38
C LEU A 4 -23.84 12.52 -9.95
N ASN A 5 -22.93 12.05 -9.11
CA ASN A 5 -22.00 10.99 -9.51
C ASN A 5 -21.50 10.23 -8.29
N SER A 6 -21.85 8.94 -8.23
CA SER A 6 -21.22 7.94 -7.39
C SER A 6 -19.86 7.50 -7.96
N GLU A 7 -19.08 8.44 -8.49
CA GLU A 7 -17.69 8.16 -8.83
C GLU A 7 -16.93 8.19 -7.50
N ALA A 8 -16.51 7.00 -7.07
CA ALA A 8 -15.75 6.79 -5.85
C ALA A 8 -14.76 7.94 -5.67
N ARG A 9 -14.90 8.69 -4.57
CA ARG A 9 -14.01 9.80 -4.20
C ARG A 9 -12.59 9.27 -4.01
N THR A 10 -11.92 9.02 -5.11
CA THR A 10 -10.51 8.74 -5.16
C THR A 10 -9.87 10.08 -4.91
N SER A 11 -9.65 10.40 -3.63
CA SER A 11 -8.98 11.64 -3.28
C SER A 11 -7.66 11.69 -4.04
N LEU A 12 -7.33 12.83 -4.64
CA LEU A 12 -6.05 13.04 -5.35
C LEU A 12 -4.84 12.62 -4.48
N ILE A 13 -5.01 12.74 -3.16
CA ILE A 13 -4.05 12.33 -2.14
C ILE A 13 -3.89 10.79 -2.09
N GLY A 14 -4.99 10.03 -2.13
CA GLY A 14 -4.95 8.57 -2.13
C GLY A 14 -4.18 8.00 -3.32
N ASN A 15 -4.32 8.60 -4.50
CA ASN A 15 -3.57 8.19 -5.70
C ASN A 15 -2.07 8.45 -5.59
N ARG A 16 -1.66 9.58 -5.01
CA ARG A 16 -0.24 9.90 -4.81
C ARG A 16 0.45 8.98 -3.80
N LEU A 17 -0.30 8.45 -2.84
CA LEU A 17 0.27 7.73 -1.70
C LEU A 17 0.22 6.21 -1.82
N LYS A 18 -0.25 5.66 -2.96
CA LYS A 18 -0.31 4.22 -3.19
C LYS A 18 1.05 3.54 -2.95
N GLY A 19 1.02 2.43 -2.22
CA GLY A 19 2.20 1.65 -1.83
C GLY A 19 3.07 2.28 -0.73
N LYS A 20 2.63 3.38 -0.09
CA LYS A 20 3.40 4.04 0.98
C LYS A 20 2.92 3.63 2.37
N LEU A 21 3.87 3.56 3.30
CA LEU A 21 3.63 3.58 4.74
C LEU A 21 3.63 5.03 5.22
N LEU A 22 2.58 5.41 5.95
CA LEU A 22 2.37 6.74 6.49
C LEU A 22 2.45 6.69 8.01
N LEU A 23 3.15 7.65 8.61
CA LEU A 23 3.22 7.82 10.05
C LEU A 23 2.30 8.96 10.49
N GLN A 24 1.35 8.69 11.38
CA GLN A 24 0.47 9.68 11.98
C GLN A 24 1.02 10.11 13.34
N VAL A 25 1.88 11.14 13.33
CA VAL A 25 2.57 11.63 14.53
C VAL A 25 1.61 12.17 15.61
N GLN A 26 0.52 12.82 15.20
CA GLN A 26 -0.46 13.42 16.12
C GLN A 26 -1.30 12.39 16.88
N ASP A 27 -1.21 11.11 16.51
CA ASP A 27 -1.98 10.07 17.17
C ASP A 27 -1.09 8.87 17.48
N LYS A 28 -0.25 9.08 18.50
CA LYS A 28 0.60 8.05 19.13
C LYS A 28 1.48 7.28 18.15
N GLY A 29 1.84 7.88 17.01
CA GLY A 29 2.69 7.24 16.01
C GLY A 29 2.01 6.08 15.27
N ARG A 30 0.69 6.11 15.10
CA ARG A 30 -0.01 5.10 14.28
C ARG A 30 0.55 5.03 12.86
N ILE A 31 0.56 3.82 12.32
CA ILE A 31 1.07 3.53 10.98
C ILE A 31 -0.10 3.15 10.06
N TRP A 32 -0.07 3.67 8.84
CA TRP A 32 -1.06 3.36 7.80
C TRP A 32 -0.37 2.88 6.53
N TYR A 33 -0.85 1.81 5.92
CA TYR A 33 -0.46 1.43 4.57
C TYR A 33 -1.54 1.86 3.57
N VAL A 34 -1.16 2.47 2.45
CA VAL A 34 -2.09 2.80 1.35
C VAL A 34 -1.93 1.74 0.26
N ASP A 35 -2.98 0.99 -0.03
CA ASP A 35 -2.94 -0.01 -1.10
C ASP A 35 -2.96 0.63 -2.50
N PHE A 36 -2.81 -0.19 -3.55
CA PHE A 36 -2.83 0.27 -4.93
C PHE A 36 -4.22 0.70 -5.43
N ASN A 37 -5.28 0.48 -4.65
CA ASN A 37 -6.61 1.05 -4.86
C ASN A 37 -6.79 2.39 -4.14
N GLY A 38 -5.79 2.88 -3.41
CA GLY A 38 -5.82 4.14 -2.67
C GLY A 38 -6.50 4.04 -1.29
N LYS A 39 -6.82 2.82 -0.83
CA LYS A 39 -7.43 2.59 0.49
C LYS A 39 -6.35 2.51 1.57
N ARG A 40 -6.64 3.11 2.73
CA ARG A 40 -5.78 3.09 3.91
C ARG A 40 -6.13 1.92 4.82
N TRP A 41 -5.10 1.24 5.30
CA TRP A 41 -5.18 0.13 6.25
C TRP A 41 -4.31 0.47 7.45
N GLU A 42 -4.86 0.40 8.65
CA GLU A 42 -4.05 0.57 9.87
C GLU A 42 -3.12 -0.63 10.03
N VAL A 43 -1.86 -0.35 10.32
CA VAL A 43 -0.82 -1.36 10.52
C VAL A 43 -0.52 -1.47 12.01
N THR A 44 -0.69 -2.66 12.54
CA THR A 44 -0.37 -3.03 13.91
C THR A 44 0.56 -4.23 13.92
N TRP A 45 1.23 -4.48 15.04
CA TRP A 45 2.06 -5.68 15.17
C TRP A 45 1.26 -6.97 14.95
N ALA A 46 0.02 -7.00 15.45
CA ALA A 46 -0.87 -8.15 15.35
C ALA A 46 -1.34 -8.44 13.91
N ASN A 47 -1.38 -7.43 13.03
CA ASN A 47 -1.88 -7.59 11.65
C ASN A 47 -0.81 -7.42 10.56
N LEU A 48 0.46 -7.21 10.93
CA LEU A 48 1.50 -6.85 9.97
C LEU A 48 1.64 -7.90 8.86
N MET A 49 1.83 -9.16 9.26
CA MET A 49 2.16 -10.24 8.33
C MET A 49 0.98 -10.57 7.40
N ASN A 50 -0.21 -10.77 7.96
CA ASN A 50 -1.39 -11.13 7.17
C ASN A 50 -1.89 -9.96 6.31
N LEU A 51 -1.73 -8.70 6.74
CA LEU A 51 -2.08 -7.54 5.93
C LEU A 51 -1.20 -7.47 4.69
N PHE A 52 0.13 -7.55 4.84
CA PHE A 52 1.04 -7.46 3.70
C PHE A 52 0.96 -8.67 2.77
N GLN A 53 0.75 -9.88 3.28
CA GLN A 53 0.50 -11.05 2.43
C GLN A 53 -0.76 -10.89 1.58
N LYS A 54 -1.85 -10.35 2.15
CA LYS A 54 -3.11 -10.14 1.42
C LYS A 54 -3.05 -9.02 0.39
N LEU A 55 -2.25 -7.99 0.64
CA LEU A 55 -2.17 -6.80 -0.21
C LEU A 55 -0.98 -6.82 -1.18
N ALA A 56 -0.09 -7.82 -1.08
CA ALA A 56 0.98 -8.01 -2.03
C ALA A 56 0.42 -8.35 -3.41
N LEU A 57 1.01 -7.74 -4.45
CA LEU A 57 0.70 -8.09 -5.84
C LEU A 57 1.30 -9.46 -6.23
N GLY A 58 2.27 -9.95 -5.46
CA GLY A 58 3.11 -11.08 -5.83
C GLY A 58 4.10 -10.72 -6.94
N ILE A 59 4.93 -11.69 -7.33
CA ILE A 59 5.76 -11.65 -8.53
C ILE A 59 5.76 -13.04 -9.17
N THR A 60 5.91 -13.10 -10.49
CA THR A 60 6.10 -14.38 -11.19
C THR A 60 7.56 -14.84 -11.10
N ASN A 61 7.85 -16.11 -11.41
CA ASN A 61 9.23 -16.57 -11.57
C ASN A 61 9.97 -15.81 -12.69
N ALA A 62 9.24 -15.38 -13.73
CA ALA A 62 9.81 -14.58 -14.80
C ALA A 62 10.22 -13.17 -14.31
N ASP A 63 9.45 -12.56 -13.41
CA ASP A 63 9.83 -11.30 -12.76
C ASP A 63 10.99 -11.48 -11.78
N LEU A 64 11.01 -12.59 -11.04
CA LEU A 64 12.09 -12.93 -10.14
C LEU A 64 13.43 -13.07 -10.88
N ASN A 65 13.43 -13.72 -12.05
CA ASN A 65 14.63 -13.91 -12.87
C ASN A 65 15.23 -12.59 -13.43
N LYS A 66 14.51 -11.47 -13.37
CA LYS A 66 15.05 -10.14 -13.74
C LYS A 66 15.96 -9.56 -12.67
N ILE A 67 15.91 -10.09 -11.45
CA ILE A 67 16.78 -9.67 -10.35
C ILE A 67 18.11 -10.41 -10.48
N SER A 68 19.18 -9.68 -10.81
CA SER A 68 20.52 -10.28 -10.89
C SER A 68 20.91 -10.89 -9.55
N VAL A 69 21.41 -12.12 -9.58
CA VAL A 69 22.03 -12.74 -8.42
C VAL A 69 23.39 -12.06 -8.23
N GLY A 70 23.54 -11.32 -7.13
CA GLY A 70 24.82 -10.70 -6.80
C GLY A 70 25.93 -11.75 -6.78
N SER A 71 27.00 -11.50 -7.52
CA SER A 71 28.20 -12.33 -7.49
C SER A 71 29.13 -11.76 -6.42
N LEU A 72 29.58 -12.60 -5.48
CA LEU A 72 30.69 -12.26 -4.59
C LEU A 72 31.96 -12.49 -5.41
N GLU A 73 32.58 -11.42 -5.89
CA GLU A 73 33.99 -11.45 -6.33
C GLU A 73 34.92 -11.33 -5.12
#